data_AF-A0AAU5YNP8-F1
#
_entry.id   AF-A0AAU5YNP8-F1
#
_cell.length_a   1.000
_cell.length_b   1.000
_cell.length_c   1.000
_cell.angle_alpha   90.00
_cell.angle_beta   90.00
_cell.angle_gamma   90.00
#
_symmetry.space_group_name_H-M   'P 1'
#
loop_
_entity.id
_entity.type
_entity.pdbx_description
1 polymer ?
#
loop_
_entity_poly.entity_id
_entity_poly.type
_entity_poly.pdbx_seq_one_letter_code
_entity_poly.pdbx_strand_id
1 'polypeptide(L)'
;MSPKKGDRVSVPPLSGWNVIHGTTEAATGWEELCRVALPNAHRCLEALRTDPLSRASWNRQHQLRGRHATREWKGSALEQWEYEITSGGRVRYLVSPETSTVILVYASTRHPKDTE
;
A
#
# COMPACT_ATOMS: atom_id res chain seq x y z
N MET A 1 8.64 18.54 29.24
CA MET A 1 9.81 17.67 29.45
C MET A 1 10.70 17.79 28.23
N SER A 2 11.96 18.20 28.39
CA SER A 2 12.91 18.32 27.27
C SER A 2 13.56 16.96 26.96
N PRO A 3 13.86 16.66 25.68
CA PRO A 3 14.54 15.42 25.30
C PRO A 3 15.91 15.27 26.00
N LYS A 4 16.28 14.03 26.34
CA LYS A 4 17.54 13.69 27.01
C LYS A 4 18.38 12.73 26.17
N LYS A 5 19.67 12.62 26.52
CA LYS A 5 20.58 11.62 25.96
C LYS A 5 19.99 10.22 26.15
N GLY A 6 19.84 9.46 25.07
CA GLY A 6 19.26 8.12 25.06
C GLY A 6 17.77 8.07 24.76
N ASP A 7 17.08 9.21 24.72
CA ASP A 7 15.68 9.27 24.30
C ASP A 7 15.56 9.03 22.79
N ARG A 8 14.44 8.42 22.38
CA ARG A 8 14.08 8.35 20.97
C ARG A 8 13.85 9.77 20.44
N VAL A 9 14.39 10.04 19.25
CA VAL A 9 14.13 11.28 18.54
C VAL A 9 12.64 11.43 18.25
N SER A 10 12.14 12.66 18.26
CA SER A 10 10.79 12.96 17.80
C SER A 10 10.65 12.54 16.34
N VAL A 11 9.56 11.84 16.01
CA VAL A 11 9.27 11.46 14.62
C VAL A 11 8.66 12.69 13.94
N PRO A 12 9.27 13.22 12.87
CA PRO A 12 8.66 14.31 12.12
C PRO A 12 7.31 13.86 11.54
N PRO A 13 6.39 14.79 11.25
CA PRO A 13 5.16 14.46 10.54
C PRO A 13 5.47 13.67 9.26
N LEU A 14 4.64 12.69 8.94
CA LEU A 14 4.77 11.96 7.68
C LEU A 14 4.66 12.96 6.53
N SER A 15 5.68 12.99 5.66
CA SER A 15 5.62 13.65 4.37
C SER A 15 5.11 12.67 3.32
N GLY A 16 4.26 13.14 2.40
CA GLY A 16 3.72 12.32 1.32
C GLY A 16 2.36 11.69 1.65
N TRP A 17 2.10 10.53 1.08
CA TRP A 17 0.80 9.85 1.19
C TRP A 17 0.66 9.07 2.49
N ASN A 18 -0.51 9.19 3.11
CA ASN A 18 -0.88 8.35 4.24
C ASN A 18 -1.27 6.96 3.74
N VAL A 19 -0.83 5.89 4.41
CA VAL A 19 -1.14 4.50 4.02
C VAL A 19 -1.90 3.84 5.14
N ILE A 20 -3.13 3.40 4.87
CA ILE A 20 -4.03 2.79 5.85
C ILE A 20 -4.56 1.45 5.37
N HIS A 21 -5.06 0.63 6.29
CA HIS A 21 -5.82 -0.58 5.95
C HIS A 21 -7.28 -0.24 5.68
N GLY A 22 -7.80 -0.70 4.54
CA GLY A 22 -9.21 -0.63 4.21
C GLY A 22 -9.99 -1.88 4.61
N THR A 23 -9.30 -2.99 4.81
CA THR A 23 -9.92 -4.28 5.20
C THR A 23 -9.06 -5.03 6.22
N THR A 24 -9.71 -5.89 7.02
CA THR A 24 -9.03 -6.75 8.00
C THR A 24 -8.14 -7.79 7.32
N GLU A 25 -8.56 -8.28 6.15
CA GLU A 25 -7.79 -9.22 5.34
C GLU A 25 -6.49 -8.57 4.83
N ALA A 26 -6.55 -7.29 4.41
CA ALA A 26 -5.37 -6.56 3.99
C ALA A 26 -4.42 -6.30 5.16
N ALA A 27 -4.94 -6.04 6.37
CA ALA A 27 -4.11 -5.90 7.57
C ALA A 27 -3.36 -7.20 7.89
N THR A 28 -4.08 -8.33 7.96
CA THR A 28 -3.50 -9.65 8.23
C THR A 28 -2.46 -10.03 7.17
N GLY A 29 -2.79 -9.83 5.89
CA GLY A 29 -1.88 -10.13 4.79
C GLY A 29 -0.64 -9.24 4.76
N TRP A 30 -0.78 -7.98 5.17
CA TRP A 30 0.36 -7.06 5.30
C TRP A 30 1.31 -7.49 6.43
N GLU A 31 0.77 -7.86 7.59
CA GLU A 31 1.58 -8.40 8.70
C GLU A 31 2.37 -9.64 8.28
N GLU A 32 1.74 -10.54 7.52
CA GLU A 32 2.42 -11.72 6.98
C GLU A 32 3.53 -11.34 5.99
N LEU A 33 3.31 -10.36 5.11
CA LEU A 33 4.35 -9.83 4.22
C LEU A 33 5.52 -9.22 5.01
N CYS A 34 5.24 -8.47 6.08
CA CYS A 34 6.27 -7.97 6.98
C CYS A 34 7.06 -9.11 7.65
N ARG A 35 6.38 -10.20 8.01
CA ARG A 35 7.03 -11.36 8.65
C ARG A 35 7.96 -12.12 7.71
N VAL A 36 7.54 -12.37 6.46
CA VAL A 36 8.28 -13.27 5.55
C VAL A 36 9.10 -12.54 4.48
N ALA A 37 8.80 -11.26 4.22
CA ALA A 37 9.37 -10.50 3.12
C ALA A 37 9.64 -9.02 3.52
N LEU A 38 10.14 -8.79 4.74
CA LEU A 38 10.31 -7.46 5.33
C LEU A 38 10.97 -6.42 4.40
N PRO A 39 12.10 -6.71 3.70
CA PRO A 39 12.70 -5.71 2.82
C PRO A 39 11.81 -5.30 1.65
N ASN A 40 10.98 -6.23 1.15
CA ASN A 40 10.02 -5.94 0.08
C ASN A 40 8.84 -5.12 0.61
N ALA A 41 8.35 -5.42 1.81
CA ALA A 41 7.30 -4.65 2.47
C ALA A 41 7.74 -3.20 2.71
N HIS A 42 8.97 -2.97 3.17
CA HIS A 42 9.53 -1.63 3.29
C HIS A 42 9.54 -0.88 1.95
N ARG A 43 10.06 -1.51 0.88
CA ARG A 43 10.08 -0.87 -0.45
C ARG A 43 8.69 -0.55 -0.99
N CYS A 44 7.73 -1.45 -0.79
CA CYS A 44 6.35 -1.23 -1.17
C CYS A 44 5.76 -0.03 -0.40
N LEU A 45 5.91 0.00 0.93
CA LEU A 45 5.41 1.09 1.76
C LEU A 45 6.01 2.44 1.36
N GLU A 46 7.32 2.49 1.14
CA GLU A 46 8.00 3.72 0.70
C GLU A 46 7.55 4.17 -0.68
N ALA A 47 7.33 3.25 -1.63
CA ALA A 47 6.80 3.59 -2.95
C ALA A 47 5.38 4.18 -2.85
N LEU A 48 4.50 3.58 -2.04
CA LEU A 48 3.14 4.07 -1.83
C LEU A 48 3.09 5.42 -1.11
N ARG A 49 4.01 5.67 -0.17
CA ARG A 49 4.14 6.96 0.51
C ARG A 49 4.67 8.06 -0.39
N THR A 50 5.55 7.70 -1.33
CA THR A 50 6.20 8.66 -2.23
C THR A 50 5.30 9.04 -3.40
N ASP A 51 4.86 8.04 -4.18
CA ASP A 51 4.04 8.25 -5.37
C ASP A 51 3.21 6.98 -5.70
N PRO A 52 2.01 6.85 -5.12
CA PRO A 52 1.15 5.70 -5.34
C PRO A 52 0.54 5.69 -6.75
N LEU A 53 0.67 6.77 -7.52
CA LEU A 53 0.19 6.87 -8.90
C LEU A 53 1.33 6.71 -9.92
N SER A 54 2.53 6.34 -9.45
CA SER A 54 3.72 6.22 -10.28
C SER A 54 3.52 5.20 -11.40
N ARG A 55 3.88 5.64 -12.62
CA ARG A 55 3.92 4.78 -13.82
C ARG A 55 5.34 4.44 -14.26
N ALA A 56 6.34 4.87 -13.50
CA ALA A 56 7.76 4.68 -13.84
C ALA A 56 8.19 3.20 -13.80
N SER A 57 7.50 2.37 -13.01
CA SER A 57 7.74 0.93 -12.89
C SER A 57 6.48 0.14 -13.23
N TRP A 58 5.99 0.30 -14.46
CA TRP A 58 4.71 -0.28 -14.91
C TRP A 58 4.58 -1.81 -14.67
N ASN A 59 5.71 -2.52 -14.70
CA ASN A 59 5.76 -3.96 -14.44
C ASN A 59 5.50 -4.32 -12.97
N ARG A 60 5.78 -3.41 -12.04
CA ARG A 60 5.60 -3.60 -10.61
C ARG A 60 4.47 -2.79 -10.01
N GLN A 61 4.03 -1.72 -10.65
CA GLN A 61 2.98 -0.84 -10.16
C GLN A 61 2.13 -0.37 -11.33
N HIS A 62 0.84 -0.69 -11.29
CA HIS A 62 -0.09 -0.29 -12.33
C HIS A 62 -1.52 -0.22 -11.83
N GLN A 63 -2.32 0.62 -12.48
CA GLN A 63 -3.77 0.66 -12.28
C GLN A 63 -4.39 -0.63 -12.84
N LEU A 64 -5.30 -1.24 -12.08
CA LEU A 64 -6.11 -2.36 -12.56
C LEU A 64 -7.08 -1.88 -13.66
N ARG A 65 -7.62 -2.83 -14.42
CA ARG A 65 -8.50 -2.54 -15.58
C ARG A 65 -9.82 -3.28 -15.50
N GLY A 66 -10.75 -2.90 -16.36
CA GLY A 66 -12.08 -3.52 -16.45
C GLY A 66 -12.84 -3.40 -15.14
N ARG A 67 -13.50 -4.50 -14.73
CA ARG A 67 -14.31 -4.54 -13.50
C ARG A 67 -13.53 -4.28 -12.21
N HIS A 68 -12.20 -4.37 -12.23
CA HIS A 68 -11.34 -4.15 -11.08
C HIS A 68 -10.68 -2.76 -11.08
N ALA A 69 -10.90 -1.94 -12.12
CA ALA A 69 -10.27 -0.63 -12.26
C ALA A 69 -10.61 0.33 -11.12
N THR A 70 -11.80 0.18 -10.56
CA THR A 70 -12.28 0.97 -9.43
C THR A 70 -12.88 0.08 -8.35
N ARG A 71 -12.96 0.61 -7.13
CA ARG A 71 -13.68 0.00 -6.02
C ARG A 71 -14.30 1.09 -5.16
N GLU A 72 -15.48 0.82 -4.61
CA GLU A 72 -16.11 1.74 -3.67
C GLU A 72 -15.37 1.78 -2.33
N TRP A 73 -15.19 2.99 -1.82
CA TRP A 73 -14.70 3.28 -0.47
C TRP A 73 -15.46 4.47 0.09
N LYS A 74 -16.19 4.26 1.19
CA LYS A 74 -16.97 5.30 1.89
C LYS A 74 -17.87 6.14 0.96
N GLY A 75 -18.50 5.50 -0.03
CA GLY A 75 -19.41 6.15 -0.97
C GLY A 75 -18.73 6.84 -2.16
N SER A 76 -17.42 6.65 -2.35
CA SER A 76 -16.70 7.13 -3.53
C SER A 76 -16.07 5.96 -4.29
N ALA A 77 -16.23 5.94 -5.62
CA ALA A 77 -15.50 5.02 -6.48
C ALA A 77 -14.07 5.53 -6.67
N LEU A 78 -13.10 4.83 -6.10
CA LEU A 78 -11.68 5.17 -6.19
C LEU A 78 -10.97 4.25 -7.17
N GLU A 79 -9.94 4.78 -7.85
CA GLU A 79 -9.07 3.96 -8.68
C GLU A 79 -8.37 2.89 -7.83
N GLN A 80 -8.33 1.66 -8.35
CA GLN A 80 -7.63 0.56 -7.73
C GLN A 80 -6.36 0.24 -8.51
N TRP A 81 -5.29 0.09 -7.76
CA TRP A 81 -3.95 -0.15 -8.25
C TRP A 81 -3.39 -1.42 -7.62
N GLU A 82 -2.42 -2.02 -8.29
CA GLU A 82 -1.69 -3.19 -7.82
C GLU A 82 -0.19 -2.89 -7.76
N TYR A 83 0.47 -3.38 -6.70
CA TYR A 83 1.91 -3.40 -6.53
C TYR A 83 2.41 -4.84 -6.40
N GLU A 84 3.33 -5.23 -7.27
CA GLU A 84 4.08 -6.49 -7.17
C GLU A 84 5.16 -6.36 -6.10
N ILE A 85 4.90 -6.96 -4.93
CA ILE A 85 5.82 -6.93 -3.79
C ILE A 85 6.89 -8.03 -3.88
N THR A 86 6.53 -9.20 -4.41
CA THR A 86 7.44 -10.30 -4.80
C THR A 86 6.90 -10.91 -6.09
N SER A 87 7.64 -11.83 -6.73
CA SER A 87 7.16 -12.49 -7.94
C SER A 87 5.75 -13.09 -7.78
N GLY A 88 5.47 -13.70 -6.62
CA GLY A 88 4.16 -14.23 -6.28
C GLY A 88 3.24 -13.25 -5.53
N GLY A 89 3.77 -12.36 -4.70
CA GLY A 89 2.97 -11.53 -3.80
C GLY A 89 2.39 -10.28 -4.46
N ARG A 90 1.22 -9.83 -4.00
CA ARG A 90 0.57 -8.60 -4.46
C ARG A 90 0.04 -7.78 -3.30
N VAL A 91 0.08 -6.46 -3.47
CA VAL A 91 -0.66 -5.50 -2.65
C VAL A 91 -1.59 -4.74 -3.58
N ARG A 92 -2.91 -4.76 -3.34
CA ARG A 92 -3.86 -3.90 -4.05
C ARG A 92 -4.35 -2.80 -3.13
N TYR A 93 -4.48 -1.62 -3.69
CA TYR A 93 -4.80 -0.42 -2.95
C TYR A 93 -5.69 0.52 -3.74
N LEU A 94 -6.43 1.35 -3.03
CA LEU A 94 -7.19 2.46 -3.57
C LEU A 94 -6.44 3.75 -3.32
N VAL A 95 -6.60 4.72 -4.21
CA VAL A 95 -5.99 6.05 -4.07
C VAL A 95 -7.09 7.08 -3.89
N SER A 96 -7.02 7.86 -2.81
CA SER A 96 -7.84 9.05 -2.58
C SER A 96 -6.95 10.28 -2.68
N PRO A 97 -6.87 10.95 -3.84
CA PRO A 97 -6.05 12.14 -4.02
C PRO A 97 -6.46 13.31 -3.13
N GLU A 98 -7.77 13.47 -2.91
CA GLU A 98 -8.33 14.53 -2.06
C GLU A 98 -7.76 14.51 -0.64
N THR A 99 -7.55 13.31 -0.09
CA THR A 99 -7.05 13.13 1.28
C THR A 99 -5.60 12.67 1.32
N SER A 100 -4.91 12.62 0.17
CA SER A 100 -3.57 12.04 0.02
C SER A 100 -3.43 10.70 0.76
N THR A 101 -4.43 9.82 0.60
CA THR A 101 -4.51 8.54 1.31
C THR A 101 -4.52 7.36 0.34
N VAL A 102 -3.68 6.37 0.65
CA VAL A 102 -3.63 5.03 0.05
C VAL A 102 -4.34 4.06 0.99
N ILE A 103 -5.35 3.37 0.48
CA ILE A 103 -6.15 2.41 1.25
C ILE A 103 -5.82 1.00 0.78
N LEU A 104 -5.09 0.23 1.58
CA LEU A 104 -4.77 -1.17 1.29
C LEU A 104 -6.03 -2.02 1.40
N VAL A 105 -6.43 -2.67 0.31
CA VAL A 105 -7.65 -3.50 0.25
C VAL A 105 -7.36 -4.97 -0.01
N TYR A 106 -6.11 -5.31 -0.33
CA TYR A 106 -5.61 -6.67 -0.45
C TYR A 106 -4.10 -6.69 -0.22
N ALA A 107 -3.60 -7.70 0.49
CA ALA A 107 -2.19 -7.95 0.67
C ALA A 107 -1.98 -9.47 0.79
N SER A 108 -1.02 -10.02 0.06
CA SER A 108 -0.76 -11.46 0.07
C SER A 108 0.65 -11.78 -0.40
N THR A 109 1.22 -12.84 0.18
CA THR A 109 2.47 -13.47 -0.27
C THR A 109 2.29 -14.35 -1.51
N ARG A 110 1.04 -14.65 -1.88
CA ARG A 110 0.63 -15.48 -3.02
C ARG A 110 -0.07 -14.65 -4.10
N HIS A 111 -0.06 -15.18 -5.32
CA HIS A 111 -0.71 -14.50 -6.44
C HIS A 111 -2.23 -14.55 -6.25
N PRO A 112 -2.95 -13.44 -6.51
CA PRO A 112 -4.40 -13.42 -6.51
C PRO A 112 -4.95 -14.40 -7.55
N LYS A 113 -5.91 -15.23 -7.16
CA LYS A 113 -6.55 -16.19 -8.07
C LYS A 113 -7.53 -15.55 -9.05
N ASP A 114 -7.92 -14.30 -8.82
CA ASP A 114 -8.93 -13.58 -9.60
C ASP A 114 -8.37 -12.90 -10.85
N THR A 115 -7.06 -13.01 -11.06
CA THR A 115 -6.33 -12.53 -12.24
C THR A 115 -5.73 -13.66 -13.10
N GLU A 116 -5.95 -14.94 -12.72
CA GLU A 116 -5.66 -16.12 -13.56
C GLU A 116 -6.82 -16.44 -14.52
#